data_AF-E2CKR5-F1
#
_entry.id   AF-E2CKR5-F1
#
_cell.length_a   1.000
_cell.length_b   1.000
_cell.length_c   1.000
_cell.angle_alpha   90.00
_cell.angle_beta   90.00
_cell.angle_gamma   90.00
#
_symmetry.space_group_name_H-M   'P 1'
#
loop_
_entity.id
_entity.type
_entity.pdbx_description
1 polymer ?
#
loop_
_entity_poly.entity_id
_entity_poly.type
_entity_poly.pdbx_seq_one_letter_code
_entity_poly.pdbx_strand_id
1 'polypeptide(L)'
;MNQRSEDVLVQVDQTGSGSGFTTLAGLRIPEIAFAPHRGTFVSGAGVAANEPAASLLSDLHHHGITGPMRIVAPGKWSLSGSFKIKELEHDTGTSREDRIKVLLLGVGPVELHPHEADT
;
A
#
# COMPACT_ATOMS: atom_id res chain seq x y z
N MET A 1 8.24 12.21 9.51
CA MET A 1 7.62 10.99 8.93
C MET A 1 7.25 10.10 10.11
N ASN A 2 5.96 9.82 10.33
CA ASN A 2 5.46 9.18 11.56
C ASN A 2 5.13 7.69 11.33
N GLN A 3 6.09 7.00 10.72
CA GLN A 3 6.00 5.62 10.28
C GLN A 3 6.81 4.75 11.23
N ARG A 4 6.23 3.69 11.76
CA ARG A 4 6.92 2.75 12.65
C ARG A 4 7.74 1.75 11.82
N SER A 5 8.77 1.20 12.44
CA SER A 5 9.64 0.18 11.82
C SER A 5 8.88 -1.10 11.44
N GLU A 6 7.71 -1.34 12.03
CA GLU A 6 6.88 -2.53 11.78
C GLU A 6 5.70 -2.27 10.84
N ASP A 7 5.49 -1.02 10.42
CA ASP A 7 4.37 -0.68 9.54
C ASP A 7 4.54 -1.34 8.18
N VAL A 8 3.46 -1.91 7.65
CA VAL A 8 3.45 -2.44 6.28
C VAL A 8 3.38 -1.27 5.31
N LEU A 9 4.38 -1.15 4.45
CA LEU A 9 4.54 -0.03 3.54
C LEU A 9 3.77 -0.30 2.26
N VAL A 10 2.93 0.64 1.83
CA VAL A 10 2.36 0.65 0.47
C VAL A 10 3.23 1.55 -0.38
N GLN A 11 3.78 1.01 -1.47
CA GLN A 11 4.66 1.72 -2.38
C GLN A 11 4.12 1.64 -3.81
N VAL A 12 4.27 2.71 -4.57
CA VAL A 12 3.91 2.76 -5.99
C VAL A 12 5.15 3.06 -6.83
N ASP A 13 5.28 2.42 -7.98
CA ASP A 13 6.31 2.79 -8.95
C ASP A 13 5.77 3.90 -9.86
N GLN A 14 6.19 5.14 -9.58
CA GLN A 14 5.77 6.31 -10.34
C GLN A 14 6.46 6.42 -11.70
N THR A 15 7.53 5.66 -11.92
CA THR A 15 8.34 5.69 -13.14
C THR A 15 7.93 4.62 -14.15
N GLY A 16 7.13 3.63 -13.73
CA GLY A 16 6.80 2.43 -14.52
C GLY A 16 8.00 1.56 -14.89
N SER A 17 9.19 1.85 -14.33
CA SER A 17 10.47 1.22 -14.66
C SER A 17 10.95 0.22 -13.61
N GLY A 18 10.15 -0.06 -12.58
CA GLY A 18 10.44 -0.98 -11.49
C GLY A 18 11.53 -0.52 -10.51
N SER A 19 12.04 0.71 -10.68
CA SER A 19 13.26 1.18 -9.98
C SER A 19 13.02 2.40 -9.08
N GLY A 20 11.86 3.06 -9.17
CA GLY A 20 11.52 4.27 -8.41
C GLY A 20 10.24 4.10 -7.59
N PHE A 21 10.30 3.31 -6.52
CA PHE A 21 9.17 3.12 -5.61
C PHE A 21 9.06 4.25 -4.59
N THR A 22 7.91 4.91 -4.57
CA THR A 22 7.57 5.94 -3.58
C THR A 22 6.63 5.36 -2.54
N THR A 23 6.97 5.48 -1.26
CA THR A 23 6.10 5.06 -0.15
C THR A 23 4.91 6.01 -0.03
N LEU A 24 3.70 5.47 -0.15
CA LEU A 24 2.44 6.18 -0.03
C LEU A 24 1.93 6.20 1.41
N ALA A 25 1.99 5.07 2.09
CA ALA A 25 1.46 4.92 3.45
C ALA A 25 2.15 3.81 4.25
N GLY A 26 2.07 3.94 5.57
CA GLY A 26 2.37 2.88 6.53
C GLY A 26 1.09 2.34 7.16
N LEU A 27 0.75 1.09 6.84
CA LEU A 27 -0.39 0.36 7.39
C LEU A 27 0.02 -0.30 8.71
N ARG A 28 -0.63 0.10 9.80
CA ARG A 28 -0.42 -0.42 11.15
C ARG A 28 -1.17 -1.73 11.37
N ILE A 29 -2.29 -1.91 10.66
CA ILE A 29 -3.16 -3.08 10.76
C ILE A 29 -3.42 -3.59 9.35
N PRO A 30 -2.46 -4.30 8.72
CA PRO A 30 -2.62 -4.85 7.39
C PRO A 30 -3.39 -6.18 7.44
N GLU A 31 -4.28 -6.38 6.48
CA GLU A 31 -4.92 -7.66 6.21
C GLU A 31 -4.73 -7.99 4.73
N ILE A 32 -4.35 -9.24 4.45
CA ILE A 32 -4.12 -9.72 3.09
C ILE A 32 -4.97 -10.97 2.89
N ALA A 33 -5.76 -10.96 1.83
CA ALA A 33 -6.59 -12.09 1.45
C ALA A 33 -6.33 -12.48 0.00
N PHE A 34 -6.12 -13.77 -0.24
CA PHE A 34 -6.04 -14.36 -1.58
C PHE A 34 -7.30 -15.17 -1.84
N ALA A 35 -8.07 -14.75 -2.83
CA ALA A 35 -9.32 -15.42 -3.20
C ALA A 35 -9.19 -15.99 -4.62
N PRO A 36 -9.29 -17.32 -4.82
CA PRO A 36 -9.04 -18.00 -6.10
C PRO A 36 -9.83 -17.45 -7.30
N HIS A 37 -10.99 -16.84 -7.05
CA HIS A 37 -11.87 -16.28 -8.08
C HIS A 37 -12.11 -14.78 -7.94
N ARG A 38 -11.57 -14.14 -6.89
CA ARG A 38 -11.79 -12.71 -6.63
C ARG A 38 -10.51 -11.88 -6.66
N GLY A 39 -9.35 -12.52 -6.76
CA GLY A 39 -8.04 -11.88 -6.82
C GLY A 39 -7.41 -11.69 -5.44
N THR A 40 -6.39 -10.84 -5.40
CA THR A 40 -5.67 -10.48 -4.17
C THR A 40 -6.24 -9.20 -3.60
N PHE A 41 -6.51 -9.16 -2.30
CA PHE A 41 -6.95 -7.99 -1.58
C PHE A 41 -5.93 -7.65 -0.51
N VAL A 42 -5.59 -6.37 -0.38
CA VAL A 42 -4.81 -5.86 0.73
C VAL A 42 -5.60 -4.71 1.33
N SER A 43 -6.05 -4.86 2.56
CA SER A 43 -6.67 -3.78 3.32
C SER A 43 -5.79 -3.38 4.49
N GLY A 44 -5.98 -2.16 4.98
CA GLY A 44 -5.43 -1.79 6.26
C GLY A 44 -5.70 -0.36 6.65
N ALA A 45 -5.43 -0.08 7.91
CA ALA A 45 -5.50 1.26 8.48
C ALA A 45 -4.10 1.74 8.89
N GLY A 46 -3.84 3.02 8.71
CA GLY A 46 -2.49 3.56 8.86
C GLY A 46 -2.42 5.07 8.74
N VAL A 47 -1.25 5.54 8.32
CA VAL A 47 -0.95 6.96 8.11
C VAL A 47 -0.30 7.14 6.75
N ALA A 48 -0.69 8.21 6.05
CA ALA A 48 0.02 8.62 4.85
C ALA A 48 1.48 8.99 5.19
N ALA A 49 2.40 8.71 4.28
CA ALA A 49 3.83 8.96 4.50
C ALA A 49 4.13 10.46 4.67
N ASN A 50 3.45 11.29 3.89
CA ASN A 50 3.51 12.75 3.87
C ASN A 50 2.30 13.30 3.11
N GLU A 51 2.15 14.63 3.09
CA GLU A 51 1.06 15.31 2.38
C GLU A 51 1.03 15.00 0.86
N PRO A 52 2.15 15.04 0.11
CA PRO A 52 2.15 14.61 -1.29
C PRO A 52 1.68 13.17 -1.52
N ALA A 53 2.02 12.24 -0.62
CA ALA A 53 1.59 10.86 -0.69
C ALA A 53 0.09 10.70 -0.43
N ALA A 54 -0.48 11.48 0.49
CA ALA A 54 -1.92 11.52 0.74
C ALA A 54 -2.69 12.03 -0.49
N SER A 55 -2.20 13.10 -1.12
CA SER A 55 -2.76 13.61 -2.38
C SER A 55 -2.68 12.58 -3.49
N LEU A 56 -1.53 11.90 -3.65
CA LEU A 56 -1.37 10.87 -4.66
C LEU A 56 -2.28 9.66 -4.42
N LEU A 57 -2.46 9.21 -3.18
CA LEU A 57 -3.44 8.16 -2.85
C LEU A 57 -4.86 8.59 -3.25
N SER A 58 -5.22 9.83 -2.95
CA SER A 58 -6.52 10.40 -3.32
C SER A 58 -6.70 10.44 -4.83
N ASP A 59 -5.69 10.88 -5.59
CA ASP A 59 -5.70 10.94 -7.05
C ASP A 59 -5.83 9.54 -7.66
N LEU A 60 -5.03 8.58 -7.20
CA LEU A 60 -5.06 7.20 -7.66
C LEU A 60 -6.45 6.56 -7.44
N HIS A 61 -7.07 6.81 -6.29
CA HIS A 61 -8.42 6.35 -5.98
C HIS A 61 -9.48 7.04 -6.84
N HIS A 62 -9.45 8.37 -6.91
CA HIS A 62 -10.43 9.18 -7.64
C HIS A 62 -10.45 8.86 -9.14
N HIS A 63 -9.26 8.69 -9.73
CA HIS A 63 -9.12 8.37 -11.16
C HIS A 63 -9.16 6.86 -11.45
N GLY A 64 -9.27 6.01 -10.42
CA GLY A 64 -9.31 4.54 -10.58
C GLY A 64 -8.05 3.98 -11.25
N ILE A 65 -6.90 4.61 -11.05
CA ILE A 65 -5.65 4.25 -11.72
C ILE A 65 -5.17 2.90 -11.19
N THR A 66 -4.86 2.01 -12.12
CA THR A 66 -4.22 0.72 -11.84
C THR A 66 -2.74 0.83 -12.22
N GLY A 67 -1.85 0.41 -11.33
CA GLY A 67 -0.42 0.49 -11.58
C GLY A 67 0.40 -0.50 -10.77
N PRO A 68 1.70 -0.65 -11.11
CA PRO A 68 2.63 -1.46 -10.35
C PRO A 68 2.77 -0.91 -8.93
N MET A 69 2.40 -1.72 -7.94
CA MET A 69 2.56 -1.42 -6.53
C MET A 69 3.31 -2.54 -5.82
N ARG A 70 3.98 -2.16 -4.74
CA ARG A 70 4.65 -3.07 -3.83
C ARG A 70 4.14 -2.84 -2.42
N ILE A 71 3.73 -3.92 -1.75
CA ILE A 71 3.35 -3.90 -0.34
C ILE A 71 4.47 -4.60 0.43
N VAL A 72 5.13 -3.91 1.36
CA VAL A 72 6.32 -4.41 2.05
C VAL A 72 6.03 -4.54 3.54
N ALA A 73 6.17 -5.74 4.09
CA ALA A 73 6.32 -5.94 5.53
C ALA A 73 7.82 -5.95 5.86
N PRO A 74 8.36 -4.90 6.50
CA PRO A 74 9.79 -4.79 6.77
C PRO A 74 10.33 -6.05 7.49
N GLY A 75 11.42 -6.61 6.95
CA GLY A 75 12.06 -7.80 7.49
C GLY A 75 11.27 -9.12 7.40
N LYS A 76 10.11 -9.15 6.75
CA LYS A 76 9.25 -10.34 6.67
C LYS A 76 8.99 -10.79 5.23
N TRP A 77 8.44 -9.90 4.41
CA TRP A 77 8.05 -10.22 3.03
C TRP A 77 7.72 -8.97 2.23
N SER A 78 7.63 -9.10 0.91
CA SER A 78 7.03 -8.11 0.02
C SER A 78 6.07 -8.76 -0.98
N LEU A 79 5.01 -8.05 -1.33
CA LEU A 79 4.06 -8.40 -2.39
C LEU A 79 4.26 -7.43 -3.53
N SER A 80 4.46 -7.94 -4.74
CA SER A 80 4.58 -7.11 -5.95
C SER A 80 3.51 -7.50 -6.97
N GLY A 81 2.90 -6.51 -7.60
CA GLY A 81 1.87 -6.75 -8.61
C GLY A 81 1.22 -5.46 -9.07
N SER A 82 0.26 -5.57 -9.98
CA SER A 82 -0.59 -4.43 -10.34
C SER A 82 -1.75 -4.34 -9.37
N PHE A 83 -1.92 -3.18 -8.75
CA PHE A 83 -3.03 -2.92 -7.83
C PHE A 83 -3.77 -1.66 -8.23
N LYS A 84 -5.03 -1.58 -7.83
CA LYS A 84 -5.83 -0.35 -7.82
C LYS A 84 -6.36 -0.09 -6.43
N ILE A 85 -6.53 1.18 -6.08
CA ILE A 85 -7.20 1.55 -4.84
C ILE A 85 -8.70 1.44 -5.06
N LYS A 86 -9.35 0.48 -4.39
CA LYS A 86 -10.79 0.25 -4.48
C LYS A 86 -11.56 1.16 -3.52
N GLU A 87 -11.04 1.33 -2.31
CA GLU A 87 -11.62 2.18 -1.28
C GLU A 87 -10.50 2.93 -0.56
N LEU A 88 -10.75 4.21 -0.26
CA LEU A 88 -9.87 5.06 0.53
C LEU A 88 -10.74 5.95 1.43
N GLU A 89 -10.52 5.86 2.73
CA GLU A 89 -11.12 6.73 3.74
C GLU A 89 -10.02 7.56 4.39
N HIS A 90 -10.21 8.88 4.46
CA HIS A 90 -9.38 9.77 5.26
C HIS A 90 -10.10 10.09 6.57
N ASP A 91 -9.43 9.88 7.70
CA ASP A 91 -9.85 10.37 9.00
C ASP A 91 -9.13 11.70 9.26
N THR A 92 -9.80 12.79 8.87
CA THR A 92 -9.33 14.17 9.03
C THR A 92 -9.62 14.74 10.42
N GLY A 93 -9.79 13.88 11.44
CA GLY A 93 -9.93 14.32 12.83
C GLY A 93 -8.81 15.28 13.25
N THR A 94 -8.95 15.95 14.40
CA THR A 94 -8.02 16.99 14.91
C THR A 94 -6.60 16.48 15.24
N SER A 95 -6.25 15.27 14.83
CA SER A 95 -4.93 14.68 14.99
C SER A 95 -3.94 15.29 13.99
N ARG A 96 -2.68 15.40 14.38
CA ARG A 96 -1.58 15.84 13.49
C ARG A 96 -1.15 14.78 12.47
N GLU A 97 -1.84 13.64 12.43
CA GLU A 97 -1.56 12.50 11.56
C GLU A 97 -2.70 12.32 10.56
N ASP A 98 -2.40 12.34 9.26
CA ASP A 98 -3.36 12.03 8.20
C ASP A 98 -3.59 10.52 8.15
N ARG A 99 -4.63 10.09 8.87
CA ARG A 99 -4.97 8.69 9.04
C ARG A 99 -5.79 8.23 7.87
N ILE A 100 -5.42 7.07 7.33
CA ILE A 100 -6.12 6.49 6.19
C ILE A 100 -6.57 5.07 6.50
N LYS A 101 -7.67 4.67 5.87
CA LYS A 101 -7.98 3.26 5.61
C LYS A 101 -8.01 3.05 4.11
N VAL A 102 -7.38 1.97 3.66
CA VAL A 102 -7.26 1.67 2.24
C VAL A 102 -7.65 0.22 1.98
N LEU A 103 -8.31 -0.02 0.85
CA LEU A 103 -8.51 -1.33 0.26
C LEU A 103 -7.89 -1.34 -1.14
N LEU A 104 -6.85 -2.13 -1.32
CA LEU A 104 -6.18 -2.40 -2.59
C LEU A 104 -6.75 -3.68 -3.19
N LEU A 105 -7.02 -3.64 -4.48
CA LEU A 105 -7.42 -4.78 -5.28
C LEU A 105 -6.33 -5.08 -6.31
N GLY A 106 -5.76 -6.29 -6.22
CA GLY A 106 -4.84 -6.82 -7.22
C GLY A 106 -5.55 -7.06 -8.55
N VAL A 107 -4.95 -6.55 -9.62
CA VAL A 107 -5.43 -6.68 -10.99
C VAL A 107 -4.41 -7.50 -11.76
N GLY A 108 -4.58 -8.82 -11.73
CA GLY A 108 -3.66 -9.78 -12.36
C GLY A 108 -2.80 -10.54 -11.35
N PRO A 109 -1.69 -11.14 -11.81
CA PRO A 109 -0.81 -11.92 -10.94
C PRO A 109 -0.15 -11.03 -9.89
N VAL A 110 -0.07 -11.54 -8.66
CA VAL A 110 0.64 -10.93 -7.54
C VAL A 110 1.65 -11.95 -7.03
N GLU A 111 2.89 -11.50 -6.89
CA GLU A 111 4.00 -12.32 -6.41
C GLU A 111 4.32 -11.99 -4.95
N LEU A 112 4.46 -13.03 -4.13
CA LEU A 112 4.93 -12.93 -2.75
C LEU A 112 6.41 -13.30 -2.71
N HIS A 113 7.23 -12.36 -2.24
CA HIS A 113 8.66 -12.57 -2.00
C HIS A 113 8.91 -12.56 -0.49
N PRO A 114 9.15 -13.72 0.14
CA PRO A 114 9.58 -13.76 1.53
C PRO A 114 10.96 -13.10 1.64
N HIS A 115 11.19 -12.34 2.71
CA HIS A 115 12.54 -11.95 3.07
C HIS A 115 13.12 -13.14 3.83
N GLU A 116 14.23 -13.70 3.35
CA GLU A 116 14.93 -14.71 4.13
C GLU A 116 15.36 -14.07 5.45
N ALA A 117 14.96 -14.68 6.56
CA ALA A 117 15.50 -14.30 7.86
C ALA A 117 16.96 -14.76 7.85
N ASP A 118 17.90 -13.81 7.74
CA ASP A 118 19.30 -14.06 8.08
C ASP A 118 19.32 -14.59 9.52
N THR A 119 19.49 -15.91 9.67
CA THR A 119 19.72 -16.61 10.95
C THR A 119 21.11 -16.36 11.47
#